data_AF-A0A667WQW5-F1
#
_entry.id   AF-A0A667WQW5-F1
#
_cell.length_a   1.000
_cell.length_b   1.000
_cell.length_c   1.000
_cell.angle_alpha   90.00
_cell.angle_beta   90.00
_cell.angle_gamma   90.00
#
_symmetry.space_group_name_H-M   'P 1'
#
loop_
_entity.id
_entity.type
_entity.pdbx_description
1 polymer ?
#
loop_
_entity_poly.entity_id
_entity_poly.type
_entity_poly.pdbx_seq_one_letter_code
_entity_poly.pdbx_strand_id
1 'polypeptide(L)'
;DMLTSFFHFLLSTASRHYHFINKPLSWSEAQSYCREKHADLATVDNMDDMRALAESLGGHIRQSWIGLERRGPMRWMWSDGSGTAHFTSWREDEPNNVAGNEWCAEFVEGNWNDVPCDQDLSFVCYEREFAYYAGALSWTRGQDTCRSKHTDLASVWNHDDTSEIKKLVNGEKAWIGLFRDTWTWSDGSDTSFRFWLNGKPDNHMGIENCATAGMSQQGHWEDVPCDERHPFICHGGELPKHESDFDLSTRSEKHGVRICSYTK
;
A
#
# COMPACT_ATOMS: atom_id res chain seq x y z
N ASP A 1 32.70 -9.56 -31.38
CA ASP A 1 32.41 -10.35 -30.17
C ASP A 1 31.61 -9.55 -29.16
N MET A 2 30.48 -10.16 -28.76
CA MET A 2 29.50 -9.86 -27.71
C MET A 2 29.30 -8.41 -27.20
N LEU A 3 28.31 -7.75 -27.82
CA LEU A 3 27.08 -7.24 -27.19
C LEU A 3 27.19 -6.71 -25.74
N THR A 4 27.58 -5.45 -25.61
CA THR A 4 27.02 -4.58 -24.55
C THR A 4 25.63 -4.11 -25.00
N SER A 5 24.62 -4.95 -24.75
CA SER A 5 23.22 -4.54 -24.92
C SER A 5 22.88 -3.55 -23.81
N PHE A 6 22.84 -2.28 -24.18
CA PHE A 6 22.26 -1.21 -23.39
C PHE A 6 20.80 -1.57 -23.11
N PHE A 7 20.51 -2.03 -21.89
CA PHE A 7 19.17 -1.90 -21.32
C PHE A 7 18.91 -0.40 -21.13
N HIS A 8 18.51 0.28 -22.21
CA HIS A 8 17.67 1.45 -22.05
C HIS A 8 16.37 0.94 -21.44
N PHE A 9 16.31 1.02 -20.10
CA PHE A 9 15.04 1.13 -19.40
C PHE A 9 14.34 2.33 -20.04
N LEU A 10 13.42 2.06 -20.96
CA LEU A 10 12.25 2.90 -21.04
C LEU A 10 11.65 2.79 -19.64
N LEU A 11 11.88 3.81 -18.81
CA LEU A 11 10.92 4.18 -17.80
C LEU A 11 9.65 4.52 -18.59
N SER A 12 8.93 3.49 -19.01
CA SER A 12 7.50 3.60 -19.15
C SER A 12 7.07 3.98 -17.75
N THR A 13 6.80 5.26 -17.52
CA THR A 13 5.89 5.62 -16.45
C THR A 13 4.65 4.80 -16.75
N ALA A 14 4.44 3.74 -15.97
CA ALA A 14 3.28 2.90 -16.09
C ALA A 14 2.09 3.80 -15.74
N SER A 15 1.50 4.42 -16.76
CA SER A 15 0.35 5.28 -16.62
C SER A 15 -0.83 4.35 -16.35
N ARG A 16 -1.49 4.53 -15.20
CA ARG A 16 -2.62 3.70 -14.83
C ARG A 16 -3.66 3.71 -15.95
N HIS A 17 -4.10 2.53 -16.37
CA HIS A 17 -5.18 2.40 -17.34
C HIS A 17 -6.53 2.60 -16.66
N TYR A 18 -7.30 3.59 -17.10
CA TYR A 18 -8.60 3.95 -16.54
C TYR A 18 -9.77 3.53 -17.44
N HIS A 19 -10.87 3.12 -16.82
CA HIS A 19 -12.08 2.64 -17.48
C HIS A 19 -13.30 3.37 -16.95
N PHE A 20 -13.92 4.18 -17.82
CA PHE A 20 -15.18 4.84 -17.51
C PHE A 20 -16.34 3.86 -17.53
N ILE A 21 -17.09 3.81 -16.44
CA ILE A 21 -18.29 2.98 -16.28
C ILE A 21 -19.50 3.90 -16.26
N ASN A 22 -20.28 3.86 -17.33
CA ASN A 22 -21.51 4.63 -17.49
C ASN A 22 -22.68 3.95 -16.76
N LYS A 23 -22.62 3.90 -15.43
CA LYS A 23 -23.67 3.37 -14.56
C LYS A 23 -23.78 4.24 -13.31
N PRO A 24 -24.93 4.84 -13.02
CA PRO A 24 -25.12 5.66 -11.83
C PRO A 24 -25.17 4.75 -10.59
N LEU A 25 -24.26 4.96 -9.62
CA LEU A 25 -24.17 4.23 -8.36
C LEU A 25 -23.66 5.17 -7.24
N SER A 26 -23.97 4.84 -5.98
CA SER A 26 -23.31 5.47 -4.84
C SER A 26 -21.80 5.16 -4.82
N TRP A 27 -21.00 5.95 -4.10
CA TRP A 27 -19.55 5.79 -4.09
C TRP A 27 -19.11 4.39 -3.64
N SER A 28 -19.77 3.83 -2.62
CA SER A 28 -19.43 2.50 -2.07
C SER A 28 -19.85 1.36 -3.01
N GLU A 29 -20.95 1.51 -3.73
CA GLU A 29 -21.38 0.56 -4.76
C GLU A 29 -20.46 0.61 -5.98
N ALA A 30 -20.04 1.80 -6.40
CA ALA A 30 -19.07 2.01 -7.48
C ALA A 30 -17.70 1.40 -7.12
N GLN A 31 -17.23 1.60 -5.89
CA GLN A 31 -16.02 0.95 -5.37
C GLN A 31 -16.14 -0.59 -5.42
N SER A 32 -17.27 -1.12 -4.96
CA SER A 32 -17.53 -2.56 -4.97
C SER A 32 -17.52 -3.12 -6.38
N TYR A 33 -18.13 -2.39 -7.34
CA TYR A 33 -18.09 -2.75 -8.75
C TYR A 33 -16.65 -2.78 -9.28
N CYS A 34 -15.86 -1.72 -9.03
CA CYS A 34 -14.48 -1.67 -9.50
C CYS A 34 -13.63 -2.78 -8.88
N ARG A 35 -13.83 -3.14 -7.62
CA ARG A 35 -13.11 -4.26 -7.00
C ARG A 35 -13.51 -5.63 -7.55
N GLU A 36 -14.75 -5.78 -7.97
CA GLU A 36 -15.23 -7.02 -8.58
C GLU A 36 -14.69 -7.20 -10.01
N LYS A 37 -14.73 -6.12 -10.82
CA LYS A 37 -14.47 -6.18 -12.26
C LYS A 37 -13.09 -5.68 -12.69
N HIS A 38 -12.45 -4.84 -11.88
CA HIS A 38 -11.19 -4.14 -12.15
C HIS A 38 -10.30 -4.16 -10.89
N ALA A 39 -9.45 -3.14 -10.68
CA ALA A 39 -8.67 -2.97 -9.45
C ALA A 39 -9.49 -2.33 -8.31
N ASP A 40 -9.79 -1.04 -8.44
CA ASP A 40 -10.53 -0.18 -7.51
C ASP A 40 -11.00 1.07 -8.30
N LEU A 41 -11.71 2.00 -7.65
CA LEU A 41 -11.97 3.33 -8.19
C LEU A 41 -10.66 4.07 -8.49
N ALA A 42 -10.71 5.00 -9.45
CA ALA A 42 -9.55 5.73 -9.94
C ALA A 42 -8.75 6.40 -8.81
N THR A 43 -7.49 5.98 -8.66
CA THR A 43 -6.47 6.65 -7.84
C THR A 43 -5.62 7.52 -8.76
N VAL A 44 -5.30 8.75 -8.35
CA VAL A 44 -4.53 9.71 -9.17
C VAL A 44 -3.33 10.21 -8.36
N ASP A 45 -2.13 9.72 -8.66
CA ASP A 45 -0.94 10.00 -7.87
C ASP A 45 -0.07 11.14 -8.46
N ASN A 46 -0.34 11.54 -9.71
CA ASN A 46 0.44 12.54 -10.42
C ASN A 46 -0.33 13.12 -11.63
N MET A 47 0.32 14.03 -12.38
CA MET A 47 -0.28 14.67 -13.56
C MET A 47 -0.44 13.76 -14.77
N ASP A 48 0.34 12.67 -14.89
CA ASP A 48 0.16 11.70 -15.98
C ASP A 48 -1.08 10.85 -15.73
N ASP A 49 -1.31 10.43 -14.48
CA ASP A 49 -2.55 9.78 -14.05
C ASP A 49 -3.77 10.69 -14.31
N MET A 50 -3.66 11.98 -13.97
CA MET A 50 -4.74 12.96 -14.19
C MET A 50 -5.08 13.10 -15.68
N ARG A 51 -4.06 13.07 -16.55
CA ARG A 51 -4.24 13.12 -18.01
C ARG A 51 -4.91 11.85 -18.52
N ALA A 52 -4.43 10.68 -18.12
CA ALA A 52 -4.99 9.39 -18.52
C ALA A 52 -6.45 9.22 -18.04
N LEU A 53 -6.76 9.69 -16.82
CA LEU A 53 -8.12 9.74 -16.30
C LEU A 53 -9.02 10.61 -17.22
N ALA A 54 -8.59 11.82 -17.55
CA ALA A 54 -9.35 12.72 -18.43
C ALA A 54 -9.54 12.15 -19.85
N GLU A 55 -8.53 11.47 -20.39
CA GLU A 55 -8.61 10.80 -21.69
C GLU A 55 -9.63 9.65 -21.68
N SER A 56 -9.69 8.87 -20.59
CA SER A 56 -10.65 7.75 -20.44
C SER A 56 -12.13 8.18 -20.48
N LEU A 57 -12.40 9.45 -20.18
CA LEU A 57 -13.75 10.06 -20.23
C LEU A 57 -14.14 10.49 -21.66
N GLY A 58 -13.28 10.28 -22.66
CA GLY A 58 -13.59 10.46 -24.08
C GLY A 58 -13.66 11.92 -24.53
N GLY A 59 -12.87 12.81 -23.93
CA GLY A 59 -12.81 14.23 -24.28
C GLY A 59 -14.05 15.05 -23.89
N HIS A 60 -15.06 14.40 -23.28
CA HIS A 60 -16.16 15.07 -22.61
C HIS A 60 -15.98 14.88 -21.12
N ILE A 61 -15.89 15.98 -20.39
CA ILE A 61 -15.77 15.93 -18.94
C ILE A 61 -17.12 15.51 -18.37
N ARG A 62 -17.19 14.26 -17.89
CA ARG A 62 -18.37 13.70 -17.22
C ARG A 62 -18.11 13.68 -15.73
N GLN A 63 -19.06 14.19 -14.95
CA GLN A 63 -19.09 14.05 -13.50
C GLN A 63 -19.01 12.55 -13.15
N SER A 64 -17.95 12.16 -12.45
CA SER A 64 -17.67 10.75 -12.19
C SER A 64 -17.03 10.53 -10.83
N TRP A 65 -17.39 9.45 -10.13
CA TRP A 65 -16.65 9.05 -8.94
C TRP A 65 -15.19 8.71 -9.25
N ILE A 66 -14.32 9.17 -8.35
CA ILE A 66 -12.93 8.71 -8.22
C ILE A 66 -12.74 8.09 -6.83
N GLY A 67 -11.61 7.41 -6.60
CA GLY A 67 -11.36 6.63 -5.39
C GLY A 67 -11.02 7.45 -4.15
N LEU A 68 -11.22 8.77 -4.16
CA LEU A 68 -10.82 9.63 -3.07
C LEU A 68 -11.97 9.81 -2.06
N GLU A 69 -11.74 9.45 -0.81
CA GLU A 69 -12.70 9.54 0.29
C GLU A 69 -12.06 10.21 1.51
N ARG A 70 -12.80 11.08 2.20
CA ARG A 70 -12.36 11.72 3.43
C ARG A 70 -12.64 10.81 4.63
N ARG A 71 -11.59 10.30 5.27
CA ARG A 71 -11.67 9.42 6.45
C ARG A 71 -11.11 10.09 7.70
N GLY A 72 -11.75 9.84 8.85
CA GLY A 72 -11.27 10.30 10.16
C GLY A 72 -11.17 11.83 10.27
N PRO A 73 -10.19 12.38 11.02
CA PRO A 73 -10.04 13.82 11.23
C PRO A 73 -9.48 14.52 9.97
N MET A 74 -10.31 14.57 8.92
CA MET A 74 -10.13 15.38 7.71
C MET A 74 -8.99 14.99 6.76
N ARG A 75 -8.67 13.70 6.60
CA ARG A 75 -7.67 13.27 5.60
C ARG A 75 -8.34 12.61 4.41
N TRP A 76 -7.99 13.08 3.21
CA TRP A 76 -8.36 12.46 1.95
C TRP A 76 -7.48 11.24 1.70
N MET A 77 -8.12 10.09 1.54
CA MET A 77 -7.48 8.79 1.39
C MET A 77 -7.98 8.09 0.14
N TRP A 78 -7.08 7.40 -0.55
CA TRP A 78 -7.42 6.59 -1.70
C TRP A 78 -8.04 5.26 -1.29
N SER A 79 -9.07 4.87 -2.03
CA SER A 79 -9.87 3.67 -1.83
C SER A 79 -9.07 2.38 -2.03
N ASP A 80 -8.05 2.41 -2.89
CA ASP A 80 -7.15 1.27 -3.19
C ASP A 80 -6.17 0.93 -2.05
N GLY A 81 -6.15 1.74 -0.98
CA GLY A 81 -5.26 1.55 0.16
C GLY A 81 -3.87 2.15 -0.01
N SER A 82 -3.59 2.87 -1.10
CA SER A 82 -2.33 3.62 -1.29
C SER A 82 -2.11 4.73 -0.25
N GLY A 83 -3.14 5.06 0.53
CA GLY A 83 -3.02 5.87 1.74
C GLY A 83 -3.54 7.30 1.55
N THR A 84 -2.86 8.27 2.17
CA THR A 84 -3.25 9.69 2.09
C THR A 84 -2.88 10.26 0.73
N ALA A 85 -3.79 11.02 0.11
CA ALA A 85 -3.49 11.70 -1.14
C ALA A 85 -2.44 12.80 -0.94
N HIS A 86 -1.31 12.65 -1.63
CA HIS A 86 -0.22 13.63 -1.64
C HIS A 86 -0.31 14.57 -2.85
N PHE A 87 -0.77 14.06 -3.98
CA PHE A 87 -1.17 14.86 -5.13
C PHE A 87 -2.65 15.20 -5.02
N THR A 88 -3.01 16.46 -5.29
CA THR A 88 -4.40 16.89 -5.33
C THR A 88 -4.68 17.79 -6.51
N SER A 89 -5.86 17.63 -7.12
CA SER A 89 -6.31 18.46 -8.25
C SER A 89 -7.72 19.03 -8.01
N TRP A 90 -7.97 19.52 -6.80
CA TRP A 90 -9.21 20.20 -6.44
C TRP A 90 -9.49 21.41 -7.33
N ARG A 91 -10.77 21.67 -7.58
CA ARG A 91 -11.22 22.93 -8.16
C ARG A 91 -10.96 24.09 -7.21
N GLU A 92 -11.06 25.31 -7.75
CA GLU A 92 -11.10 26.51 -6.91
C GLU A 92 -12.23 26.37 -5.87
N ASP A 93 -11.93 26.76 -4.63
CA ASP A 93 -12.77 26.64 -3.44
C ASP A 93 -13.06 25.21 -2.93
N GLU A 94 -12.55 24.16 -3.58
CA GLU A 94 -12.71 22.76 -3.12
C GLU A 94 -11.50 22.23 -2.34
N PRO A 95 -11.68 21.26 -1.43
CA PRO A 95 -12.97 20.69 -0.99
C PRO A 95 -13.66 21.60 0.04
N ASN A 96 -14.94 21.91 -0.19
CA ASN A 96 -15.68 22.92 0.58
C ASN A 96 -16.59 22.30 1.67
N ASN A 97 -16.90 21.00 1.57
CA ASN A 97 -17.77 20.28 2.47
C ASN A 97 -19.15 20.92 2.72
N VAL A 98 -19.90 21.20 1.65
CA VAL A 98 -21.25 21.77 1.71
C VAL A 98 -22.11 20.97 2.69
N ALA A 99 -22.78 21.70 3.59
CA ALA A 99 -23.68 21.15 4.61
C ALA A 99 -23.03 20.12 5.56
N GLY A 100 -21.69 19.98 5.54
CA GLY A 100 -20.98 19.04 6.39
C GLY A 100 -21.11 17.57 5.96
N ASN A 101 -21.54 17.28 4.73
CA ASN A 101 -21.84 15.93 4.27
C ASN A 101 -21.09 15.48 3.01
N GLU A 102 -20.02 16.18 2.61
CA GLU A 102 -19.28 15.83 1.39
C GLU A 102 -17.99 15.11 1.77
N TRP A 103 -18.01 13.80 1.58
CA TRP A 103 -16.95 12.90 2.04
C TRP A 103 -16.32 12.11 0.91
N CYS A 104 -16.84 12.22 -0.32
CA CYS A 104 -16.36 11.50 -1.48
C CYS A 104 -16.03 12.47 -2.60
N ALA A 105 -14.93 12.24 -3.30
CA ALA A 105 -14.54 13.11 -4.39
C ALA A 105 -15.06 12.59 -5.74
N GLU A 106 -15.45 13.54 -6.58
CA GLU A 106 -15.75 13.32 -7.98
C GLU A 106 -14.72 14.03 -8.87
N PHE A 107 -14.57 13.54 -10.09
CA PHE A 107 -13.94 14.26 -11.19
C PHE A 107 -15.02 15.03 -11.96
N VAL A 108 -14.89 16.36 -12.01
CA VAL A 108 -15.83 17.27 -12.66
C VAL A 108 -15.11 18.50 -13.20
N GLU A 109 -15.50 18.97 -14.38
CA GLU A 109 -14.89 20.12 -15.07
C GLU A 109 -13.34 20.06 -15.21
N GLY A 110 -12.76 18.86 -15.21
CA GLY A 110 -11.33 18.64 -15.42
C GLY A 110 -10.51 18.60 -14.12
N ASN A 111 -11.17 18.74 -12.97
CA ASN A 111 -10.59 18.79 -11.64
C ASN A 111 -11.50 18.06 -10.65
N TRP A 112 -11.25 18.18 -9.35
CA TRP A 112 -11.98 17.44 -8.31
C TRP A 112 -12.91 18.32 -7.49
N ASN A 113 -14.00 17.74 -7.05
CA ASN A 113 -14.98 18.34 -6.14
C ASN A 113 -15.34 17.31 -5.06
N ASP A 114 -15.62 17.72 -3.83
CA ASP A 114 -16.24 16.83 -2.83
C ASP A 114 -17.77 16.92 -2.91
N VAL A 115 -18.43 15.77 -2.81
CA VAL A 115 -19.89 15.65 -2.83
C VAL A 115 -20.35 14.57 -1.84
N PRO A 116 -21.65 14.53 -1.48
CA PRO A 116 -22.21 13.46 -0.66
C PRO A 116 -22.05 12.09 -1.32
N CYS A 117 -21.51 11.13 -0.57
CA CYS A 117 -21.18 9.79 -1.07
C CYS A 117 -22.39 8.96 -1.55
N ASP A 118 -23.60 9.35 -1.15
CA ASP A 118 -24.86 8.73 -1.52
C ASP A 118 -25.45 9.24 -2.83
N GLN A 119 -24.78 10.19 -3.51
CA GLN A 119 -25.14 10.56 -4.88
C GLN A 119 -24.90 9.41 -5.86
N ASP A 120 -25.79 9.28 -6.83
CA ASP A 120 -25.66 8.30 -7.91
C ASP A 120 -24.91 8.90 -9.10
N LEU A 121 -23.62 8.60 -9.22
CA LEU A 121 -22.76 9.08 -10.31
C LEU A 121 -22.24 7.91 -11.14
N SER A 122 -21.91 8.18 -12.41
CA SER A 122 -21.01 7.30 -13.15
C SER A 122 -19.63 7.33 -12.51
N PHE A 123 -18.74 6.40 -12.86
CA PHE A 123 -17.49 6.25 -12.12
C PHE A 123 -16.37 5.75 -12.99
N VAL A 124 -15.13 5.96 -12.53
CA VAL A 124 -13.94 5.49 -13.22
C VAL A 124 -13.22 4.47 -12.36
N CYS A 125 -13.01 3.28 -12.91
CA CYS A 125 -12.12 2.28 -12.32
C CYS A 125 -10.71 2.41 -12.91
N TYR A 126 -9.69 1.90 -12.23
CA TYR A 126 -8.39 1.63 -12.86
C TYR A 126 -8.11 0.13 -12.94
N GLU A 127 -7.26 -0.29 -13.88
CA GLU A 127 -6.88 -1.69 -14.06
C GLU A 127 -5.68 -2.08 -13.20
N ARG A 128 -5.63 -3.37 -12.85
CA ARG A 128 -4.43 -3.94 -12.25
C ARG A 128 -3.40 -4.16 -13.35
N GLU A 129 -2.25 -3.52 -13.19
CA GLU A 129 -1.09 -3.76 -14.04
C GLU A 129 -0.17 -4.78 -13.40
N PHE A 130 0.28 -5.74 -14.21
CA PHE A 130 1.19 -6.78 -13.78
C PHE A 130 2.51 -6.63 -14.53
N ALA A 131 3.61 -6.55 -13.79
CA ALA A 131 4.95 -6.62 -14.34
C ALA A 131 5.52 -8.03 -14.14
N TYR A 132 5.98 -8.66 -15.22
CA TYR A 132 6.67 -9.95 -15.15
C TYR A 132 8.18 -9.76 -15.24
N TYR A 133 8.89 -10.37 -14.30
CA TYR A 133 10.35 -10.37 -14.22
C TYR A 133 10.89 -11.75 -14.58
N ALA A 134 11.53 -11.85 -15.75
CA ALA A 134 12.20 -13.07 -16.19
C ALA A 134 13.48 -13.29 -15.37
N GLY A 135 13.44 -14.22 -14.42
CA GLY A 135 14.58 -14.59 -13.58
C GLY A 135 14.17 -15.47 -12.41
N ALA A 136 14.93 -16.54 -12.16
CA ALA A 136 14.66 -17.43 -11.05
C ALA A 136 15.14 -16.80 -9.73
N LEU A 137 14.20 -16.27 -8.95
CA LEU A 137 14.42 -15.75 -7.59
C LEU A 137 13.66 -16.61 -6.56
N SER A 138 14.13 -16.62 -5.31
CA SER A 138 13.30 -17.07 -4.18
C SER A 138 12.10 -16.12 -4.01
N TRP A 139 11.03 -16.58 -3.37
CA TRP A 139 9.83 -15.76 -3.16
C TRP A 139 10.17 -14.43 -2.49
N THR A 140 10.91 -14.46 -1.38
CA THR A 140 11.35 -13.26 -0.63
C THR A 140 12.14 -12.29 -1.50
N ARG A 141 13.09 -12.81 -2.30
CA ARG A 141 13.90 -11.96 -3.19
C ARG A 141 13.10 -11.40 -4.37
N GLY A 142 12.11 -12.15 -4.85
CA GLY A 142 11.11 -11.66 -5.80
C GLY A 142 10.30 -10.52 -5.20
N GLN A 143 9.85 -10.67 -3.95
CA GLN A 143 9.12 -9.65 -3.20
C GLN A 143 9.92 -8.36 -3.02
N ASP A 144 11.16 -8.46 -2.55
CA ASP A 144 12.05 -7.30 -2.37
C ASP A 144 12.32 -6.58 -3.69
N THR A 145 12.45 -7.35 -4.78
CA THR A 145 12.61 -6.79 -6.13
C THR A 145 11.36 -6.02 -6.54
N CYS A 146 10.16 -6.56 -6.31
CA CYS A 146 8.91 -5.86 -6.58
C CYS A 146 8.77 -4.61 -5.71
N ARG A 147 9.04 -4.65 -4.41
CA ARG A 147 8.94 -3.49 -3.50
C ARG A 147 9.96 -2.39 -3.78
N SER A 148 11.12 -2.73 -4.34
CA SER A 148 12.15 -1.74 -4.69
C SER A 148 11.90 -1.03 -6.02
N LYS A 149 11.08 -1.61 -6.91
CA LYS A 149 10.80 -1.08 -8.26
C LYS A 149 9.34 -0.71 -8.51
N HIS A 150 8.44 -1.29 -7.74
CA HIS A 150 6.98 -1.21 -7.84
C HIS A 150 6.38 -1.25 -6.43
N THR A 151 5.17 -1.79 -6.28
CA THR A 151 4.46 -1.94 -5.00
C THR A 151 4.85 -3.22 -4.26
N ASP A 152 4.45 -4.39 -4.76
CA ASP A 152 4.72 -5.70 -4.15
C ASP A 152 4.51 -6.83 -5.18
N LEU A 153 4.70 -8.10 -4.81
CA LEU A 153 4.26 -9.24 -5.61
C LEU A 153 2.74 -9.18 -5.86
N ALA A 154 2.35 -9.61 -7.05
CA ALA A 154 0.97 -9.50 -7.53
C ALA A 154 -0.05 -10.21 -6.61
N SER A 155 -1.07 -9.48 -6.18
CA SER A 155 -2.29 -10.07 -5.62
C SER A 155 -3.25 -10.41 -6.76
N VAL A 156 -3.79 -11.63 -6.75
CA VAL A 156 -4.72 -12.12 -7.77
C VAL A 156 -6.12 -12.16 -7.18
N TRP A 157 -7.03 -11.32 -7.69
CA TRP A 157 -8.35 -11.10 -7.12
C TRP A 157 -9.45 -11.77 -7.94
N ASN A 158 -9.30 -11.83 -9.26
CA ASN A 158 -10.33 -12.38 -10.14
C ASN A 158 -9.76 -13.20 -11.31
N HIS A 159 -10.67 -13.72 -12.14
CA HIS A 159 -10.30 -14.52 -13.30
C HIS A 159 -9.58 -13.71 -14.38
N ASP A 160 -9.83 -12.40 -14.46
CA ASP A 160 -9.21 -11.52 -15.45
C ASP A 160 -7.74 -11.29 -15.10
N ASP A 161 -7.40 -11.07 -13.82
CA ASP A 161 -6.01 -11.06 -13.33
C ASP A 161 -5.28 -12.34 -13.70
N THR A 162 -5.94 -13.48 -13.46
CA THR A 162 -5.38 -14.80 -13.78
C THR A 162 -5.12 -14.93 -15.28
N SER A 163 -5.98 -14.35 -16.11
CA SER A 163 -5.86 -14.39 -17.57
C SER A 163 -4.74 -13.48 -18.07
N GLU A 164 -4.59 -12.28 -17.51
CA GLU A 164 -3.48 -11.38 -17.84
C GLU A 164 -2.13 -11.95 -17.39
N ILE A 165 -2.03 -12.45 -16.16
CA ILE A 165 -0.80 -13.08 -15.65
C ILE A 165 -0.40 -14.28 -16.52
N LYS A 166 -1.36 -15.12 -16.93
CA LYS A 166 -1.09 -16.27 -17.84
C LYS A 166 -0.46 -15.85 -19.17
N LYS A 167 -0.89 -14.72 -19.74
CA LYS A 167 -0.31 -14.17 -20.97
C LYS A 167 1.13 -13.73 -20.74
N LEU A 168 1.41 -13.07 -19.60
CA LEU A 168 2.73 -12.55 -19.26
C LEU A 168 3.77 -13.64 -18.98
N VAL A 169 3.38 -14.70 -18.28
CA VAL A 169 4.30 -15.79 -17.90
C VAL A 169 4.54 -16.81 -19.03
N ASN A 170 3.81 -16.72 -20.14
CA ASN A 170 3.94 -17.59 -21.32
C ASN A 170 3.99 -19.10 -20.98
N GLY A 171 3.16 -19.54 -20.03
CA GLY A 171 3.11 -20.94 -19.57
C GLY A 171 4.13 -21.33 -18.50
N GLU A 172 5.04 -20.44 -18.11
CA GLU A 172 5.93 -20.64 -16.97
C GLU A 172 5.21 -20.45 -15.62
N LYS A 173 5.84 -20.96 -14.56
CA LYS A 173 5.39 -20.69 -13.18
C LYS A 173 6.02 -19.38 -12.71
N ALA A 174 5.23 -18.53 -12.07
CA ALA A 174 5.70 -17.32 -11.41
C ALA A 174 5.23 -17.27 -9.96
N TRP A 175 6.02 -16.61 -9.10
CA TRP A 175 5.57 -16.27 -7.75
C TRP A 175 4.48 -15.19 -7.80
N ILE A 176 3.48 -15.33 -6.94
CA ILE A 176 2.47 -14.31 -6.65
C ILE A 176 2.59 -13.91 -5.17
N GLY A 177 1.91 -12.82 -4.78
CA GLY A 177 1.98 -12.26 -3.44
C GLY A 177 1.29 -13.10 -2.35
N LEU A 178 0.55 -14.15 -2.72
CA LEU A 178 -0.03 -15.06 -1.73
C LEU A 178 1.07 -15.88 -1.04
N PHE A 179 1.19 -15.72 0.27
CA PHE A 179 2.10 -16.50 1.11
C PHE A 179 1.36 -17.07 2.32
N ARG A 180 1.90 -18.17 2.86
CA ARG A 180 1.49 -18.69 4.16
C ARG A 180 2.51 -18.22 5.19
N ASP A 181 2.07 -17.39 6.12
CA ASP A 181 2.94 -16.94 7.19
C ASP A 181 3.08 -17.99 8.29
N THR A 182 4.32 -18.27 8.69
CA THR A 182 4.64 -19.11 9.86
C THR A 182 5.00 -18.27 11.08
N TRP A 183 5.18 -16.96 10.92
CA TRP A 183 5.49 -16.04 12.01
C TRP A 183 4.22 -15.56 12.70
N THR A 184 4.15 -15.81 13.99
CA THR A 184 3.04 -15.41 14.86
C THR A 184 3.51 -14.38 15.87
N TRP A 185 2.68 -13.36 16.13
CA TRP A 185 2.95 -12.42 17.20
C TRP A 185 2.82 -13.08 18.57
N SER A 186 3.71 -12.72 19.50
CA SER A 186 3.72 -13.29 20.85
C SER A 186 2.47 -12.96 21.66
N ASP A 187 1.76 -11.88 21.30
CA ASP A 187 0.47 -11.48 21.88
C ASP A 187 -0.74 -12.18 21.22
N GLY A 188 -0.50 -12.96 20.16
CA GLY A 188 -1.55 -13.63 19.38
C GLY A 188 -2.31 -12.73 18.42
N SER A 189 -1.87 -11.49 18.17
CA SER A 189 -2.47 -10.61 17.17
C SER A 189 -2.31 -11.17 15.75
N ASP A 190 -3.29 -10.87 14.87
CA ASP A 190 -3.40 -11.43 13.51
C ASP A 190 -3.14 -10.39 12.42
N THR A 191 -2.13 -9.54 12.61
CA THR A 191 -1.70 -8.61 11.55
C THR A 191 -0.77 -9.30 10.57
N SER A 192 -0.96 -9.04 9.27
CA SER A 192 -0.09 -9.52 8.18
C SER A 192 1.08 -8.58 7.88
N PHE A 193 1.19 -7.43 8.56
CA PHE A 193 2.28 -6.48 8.32
C PHE A 193 3.63 -7.09 8.73
N ARG A 194 4.60 -7.09 7.80
CA ARG A 194 5.96 -7.57 8.03
C ARG A 194 6.95 -6.55 7.49
N PHE A 195 7.91 -6.15 8.32
CA PHE A 195 8.90 -5.15 7.96
C PHE A 195 10.32 -5.71 7.99
N TRP A 196 10.51 -6.88 7.39
CA TRP A 196 11.81 -7.55 7.30
C TRP A 196 12.83 -6.73 6.51
N LEU A 197 14.09 -6.83 6.91
CA LEU A 197 15.24 -6.44 6.11
C LEU A 197 15.26 -7.22 4.79
N ASN A 198 15.86 -6.61 3.77
CA ASN A 198 16.08 -7.27 2.50
C ASN A 198 16.82 -8.60 2.69
N GLY A 199 16.27 -9.67 2.12
CA GLY A 199 16.83 -11.01 2.23
C GLY A 199 16.52 -11.74 3.55
N LYS A 200 15.82 -11.13 4.49
CA LYS A 200 15.31 -11.77 5.71
C LYS A 200 13.80 -12.04 5.60
N PRO A 201 13.24 -12.99 6.37
CA PRO A 201 13.95 -13.97 7.19
C PRO A 201 14.66 -15.01 6.31
N ASP A 202 15.88 -15.41 6.66
CA ASP A 202 16.66 -16.42 5.91
C ASP A 202 16.81 -17.74 6.66
N ASN A 203 16.31 -17.80 7.90
CA ASN A 203 16.36 -18.92 8.82
C ASN A 203 17.74 -19.56 8.88
N HIS A 204 18.77 -18.75 9.17
CA HIS A 204 20.15 -19.19 9.11
C HIS A 204 20.37 -20.42 9.99
N MET A 205 20.95 -21.48 9.39
CA MET A 205 21.16 -22.80 10.01
C MET A 205 19.88 -23.47 10.56
N GLY A 206 18.68 -22.99 10.24
CA GLY A 206 17.42 -23.52 10.72
C GLY A 206 17.08 -23.16 12.18
N ILE A 207 17.79 -22.20 12.79
CA ILE A 207 17.65 -21.87 14.21
C ILE A 207 17.06 -20.48 14.47
N GLU A 208 16.93 -19.64 13.44
CA GLU A 208 16.47 -18.25 13.59
C GLU A 208 14.94 -18.19 13.63
N ASN A 209 14.39 -18.47 14.81
CA ASN A 209 12.94 -18.60 15.03
C ASN A 209 12.34 -17.45 15.84
N CYS A 210 13.11 -16.39 16.09
CA CYS A 210 12.67 -15.18 16.77
C CYS A 210 13.00 -13.94 15.94
N ALA A 211 12.22 -12.87 16.07
CA ALA A 211 12.42 -11.64 15.33
C ALA A 211 13.03 -10.55 16.23
N THR A 212 13.94 -9.75 15.70
CA THR A 212 14.40 -8.49 16.30
C THR A 212 14.09 -7.33 15.37
N ALA A 213 13.91 -6.12 15.92
CA ALA A 213 13.74 -4.90 15.14
C ALA A 213 14.97 -4.00 15.33
N GLY A 214 15.75 -3.79 14.26
CA GLY A 214 16.96 -2.99 14.26
C GLY A 214 16.65 -1.50 14.19
N MET A 215 16.74 -0.78 15.31
CA MET A 215 16.52 0.69 15.33
C MET A 215 17.54 1.45 14.45
N SER A 216 18.78 0.96 14.36
CA SER A 216 19.81 1.48 13.45
C SER A 216 19.49 1.22 11.98
N GLN A 217 18.60 0.28 11.69
CA GLN A 217 18.13 -0.10 10.36
C GLN A 217 16.72 0.45 10.09
N GLN A 218 16.39 1.61 10.68
CA GLN A 218 15.11 2.29 10.47
C GLN A 218 13.90 1.45 10.88
N GLY A 219 14.09 0.51 11.82
CA GLY A 219 13.03 -0.34 12.35
C GLY A 219 12.78 -1.62 11.56
N HIS A 220 13.55 -1.92 10.51
CA HIS A 220 13.44 -3.20 9.80
C HIS A 220 13.80 -4.38 10.71
N TRP A 221 13.23 -5.54 10.40
CA TRP A 221 13.32 -6.73 11.22
C TRP A 221 14.31 -7.75 10.65
N GLU A 222 14.90 -8.55 11.50
CA GLU A 222 15.68 -9.73 11.13
C GLU A 222 15.28 -10.91 12.00
N ASP A 223 15.35 -12.12 11.45
CA ASP A 223 15.25 -13.34 12.23
C ASP A 223 16.60 -13.68 12.85
N VAL A 224 16.56 -14.10 14.11
CA VAL A 224 17.73 -14.46 14.93
C VAL A 224 17.42 -15.70 15.77
N PRO A 225 18.44 -16.40 16.28
CA PRO A 225 18.24 -17.44 17.28
C PRO A 225 17.56 -16.87 18.54
N CYS A 226 16.57 -17.58 19.06
CA CYS A 226 15.77 -17.12 20.20
C CYS A 226 16.56 -17.00 21.51
N ASP A 227 17.75 -17.59 21.60
CA ASP A 227 18.63 -17.53 22.77
C ASP A 227 19.57 -16.32 22.76
N GLU A 228 19.57 -15.53 21.68
CA GLU A 228 20.28 -14.26 21.65
C GLU A 228 19.69 -13.25 22.65
N ARG A 229 20.57 -12.41 23.21
CA ARG A 229 20.19 -11.40 24.21
C ARG A 229 20.07 -10.03 23.57
N HIS A 230 18.83 -9.56 23.42
CA HIS A 230 18.50 -8.25 22.87
C HIS A 230 17.70 -7.41 23.87
N PRO A 231 17.84 -6.07 23.87
CA PRO A 231 16.86 -5.18 24.49
C PRO A 231 15.46 -5.40 23.88
N PHE A 232 14.40 -5.22 24.66
CA PHE A 232 13.03 -5.51 24.23
C PHE A 232 12.07 -4.33 24.47
N ILE A 233 10.93 -4.37 23.78
CA ILE A 233 9.84 -3.39 23.87
C ILE A 233 8.55 -4.17 24.13
N CYS A 234 7.71 -3.68 25.06
CA CYS A 234 6.42 -4.28 25.38
C CYS A 234 5.26 -3.47 24.78
N HIS A 235 4.15 -4.14 24.45
CA HIS A 235 2.90 -3.49 24.06
C HIS A 235 1.94 -3.39 25.27
N GLY A 236 1.43 -2.19 25.60
CA GLY A 236 0.36 -1.97 26.60
C GLY A 236 0.77 -1.53 28.04
N GLY A 237 -0.08 -0.68 28.66
CA GLY A 237 -0.09 -0.28 30.09
C GLY A 237 -0.32 1.23 30.35
N GLU A 238 -1.29 1.62 31.21
CA GLU A 238 -1.25 2.94 31.89
C GLU A 238 -0.05 2.96 32.84
N LEU A 239 0.76 4.02 32.81
CA LEU A 239 1.85 4.22 33.76
C LEU A 239 1.27 4.32 35.20
N PRO A 240 1.89 3.68 36.21
CA PRO A 240 1.65 4.06 37.60
C PRO A 240 1.93 5.56 37.74
N LYS A 241 0.95 6.31 38.26
CA LYS A 241 1.00 7.79 38.37
C LYS A 241 2.05 8.33 39.36
N HIS A 242 2.89 7.46 39.91
CA HIS A 242 3.90 7.84 40.89
C HIS A 242 5.31 7.44 40.44
N GLU A 243 6.13 8.47 40.30
CA GLU A 243 7.53 8.50 39.84
C GLU A 243 8.53 8.00 40.89
N SER A 244 8.07 7.38 42.00
CA SER A 244 8.91 7.08 43.17
C SER A 244 9.49 5.67 43.25
N ASP A 245 9.21 4.78 42.30
CA ASP A 245 9.71 3.38 42.34
C ASP A 245 10.74 3.03 41.25
N PHE A 246 11.25 3.99 40.48
CA PHE A 246 12.32 3.74 39.50
C PHE A 246 13.51 4.68 39.70
N ASP A 247 14.66 4.10 40.04
CA ASP A 247 15.97 4.76 39.98
C ASP A 247 16.37 4.95 38.50
N LEU A 248 15.94 6.08 37.94
CA LEU A 248 16.25 6.51 36.58
C LEU A 248 17.65 7.13 36.52
N SER A 249 18.70 6.31 36.58
CA SER A 249 20.01 6.76 36.13
C SER A 249 20.18 6.49 34.62
N THR A 250 20.35 7.58 33.88
CA THR A 250 20.65 7.72 32.44
C THR A 250 19.45 7.78 31.48
N ARG A 251 19.02 9.03 31.25
CA ARG A 251 18.02 9.46 30.28
C ARG A 251 18.69 9.72 28.93
N SER A 252 18.18 9.10 27.86
CA SER A 252 18.32 9.59 26.49
C SER A 252 16.98 9.40 25.78
N GLU A 253 16.12 10.42 25.88
CA GLU A 253 14.87 10.50 25.11
C GLU A 253 15.17 10.98 23.69
N LYS A 254 14.91 10.12 22.70
CA LYS A 254 14.58 10.56 21.34
C LYS A 254 13.53 9.61 20.76
N HIS A 255 12.37 10.16 20.39
CA HIS A 255 11.27 9.53 19.62
C HIS A 255 10.29 8.57 20.32
N GLY A 256 9.96 8.81 21.59
CA GLY A 256 8.75 8.20 22.19
C GLY A 256 8.79 6.68 22.43
N VAL A 257 9.92 6.02 22.17
CA VAL A 257 10.17 4.63 22.56
C VAL A 257 11.02 4.64 23.83
N ARG A 258 10.48 4.12 24.94
CA ARG A 258 11.23 3.93 26.19
C ARG A 258 11.82 2.53 26.20
N ILE A 259 13.14 2.44 26.33
CA ILE A 259 13.87 1.18 26.49
C ILE A 259 13.78 0.79 27.96
N CYS A 260 13.13 -0.33 28.27
CA CYS A 260 13.19 -0.90 29.62
C CYS A 260 14.51 -1.68 29.74
N SER A 261 15.51 -1.11 30.45
CA SER A 261 16.70 -1.86 30.85
C SER A 261 16.47 -2.53 32.20
N TYR A 262 16.78 -3.81 32.29
CA TYR A 262 16.91 -4.51 33.57
C TYR A 262 18.41 -4.65 33.85
N THR A 263 18.93 -3.92 34.84
CA THR A 263 20.23 -4.23 35.46
C THR A 263 19.97 -5.12 36.66
N LYS A 264 20.68 -6.26 36.73
CA LYS A 264 20.75 -7.08 37.93
C LYS A 264 21.45 -6.33 39.07
#